data_AF-A0A520GDU7-F1
#
_entry.id   AF-A0A520GDU7-F1
#
_cell.length_a   1.000
_cell.length_b   1.000
_cell.length_c   1.000
_cell.angle_alpha   90.00
_cell.angle_beta   90.00
_cell.angle_gamma   90.00
#
_symmetry.space_group_name_H-M   'P 1'
#
loop_
_entity.id
_entity.type
_entity.pdbx_description
1 polymer ?
#
loop_
_entity_poly.entity_id
_entity_poly.type
_entity_poly.pdbx_seq_one_letter_code
_entity_poly.pdbx_strand_id
1 'polypeptide(L)'
;MDAPADNYQACFARRWGHLRRARVRALAWLLDAPDLLDVHDPHWEARIATLGPMTPETASWLAALDADPSRLDAALGTRMITRLGLYAEKLMAFYFAEQGRLVAHGLQVRASRNDTVGEFDFLLDAGPDGVEHIEFATKFYLLQGDQGENAHA
;
A
#
# COMPACT_ATOMS: atom_id res chain seq x y z
N MET A 1 -2.10 12.92 -33.15
CA MET A 1 -0.89 12.98 -32.32
C MET A 1 -1.36 12.80 -30.89
N ASP A 2 -1.42 11.56 -30.43
CA ASP A 2 -1.76 11.29 -29.03
C ASP A 2 -0.63 11.83 -28.17
N ALA A 3 -0.98 12.65 -27.17
CA ALA A 3 -0.02 13.08 -26.17
C ALA A 3 0.59 11.82 -25.52
N PRO A 4 1.90 11.81 -25.20
CA PRO A 4 2.47 10.69 -24.45
C PRO A 4 1.62 10.51 -23.19
N ALA A 5 1.13 9.29 -22.97
CA ALA A 5 0.36 8.98 -21.77
C ALA A 5 1.19 9.45 -20.57
N ASP A 6 0.64 10.37 -19.78
CA ASP A 6 1.28 10.84 -18.57
C ASP A 6 1.67 9.63 -17.73
N ASN A 7 2.95 9.49 -17.40
CA ASN A 7 3.37 8.43 -16.51
C ASN A 7 2.71 8.61 -15.13
N TYR A 8 2.59 7.52 -14.36
CA TYR A 8 1.91 7.54 -13.07
C TYR A 8 2.50 8.57 -12.10
N GLN A 9 3.80 8.83 -12.19
CA GLN A 9 4.47 9.87 -11.40
C GLN A 9 3.94 11.28 -11.74
N ALA A 10 3.71 11.60 -13.02
CA ALA A 10 3.14 12.88 -13.46
C ALA A 10 1.67 13.02 -13.03
N CYS A 11 0.88 11.94 -13.17
CA CYS A 11 -0.49 11.90 -12.66
C CYS A 11 -0.56 12.12 -11.15
N PHE A 12 0.28 11.41 -10.39
CA PHE A 12 0.37 11.56 -8.94
C PHE A 12 0.80 12.98 -8.55
N ALA A 13 1.83 13.54 -9.20
CA ALA A 13 2.29 14.90 -8.93
C ALA A 13 1.21 15.96 -9.22
N ARG A 14 0.42 15.77 -10.28
CA ARG A 14 -0.70 16.67 -10.61
C ARG A 14 -1.81 16.58 -9.56
N ARG A 15 -2.16 15.38 -9.10
CA ARG A 15 -3.24 15.17 -8.13
C ARG A 15 -2.84 15.58 -6.71
N TRP A 16 -1.63 15.22 -6.28
CA TRP A 16 -1.19 15.29 -4.88
C TRP A 16 -0.01 16.23 -4.64
N GLY A 17 0.45 16.99 -5.64
CA GLY A 17 1.57 17.92 -5.50
C GLY A 17 1.35 19.06 -4.50
N HIS A 18 0.11 19.25 -4.06
CA HIS A 18 -0.24 20.20 -3.00
C HIS A 18 0.10 19.68 -1.59
N LEU A 19 0.17 18.37 -1.37
CA LEU A 19 0.52 17.77 -0.08
C LEU A 19 1.99 18.06 0.26
N ARG A 20 2.25 18.65 1.42
CA ARG A 20 3.59 19.13 1.82
C ARG A 20 4.31 18.14 2.72
N ARG A 21 3.61 17.30 3.47
CA ARG A 21 4.19 16.35 4.43
C ARG A 21 4.59 15.08 3.72
N ALA A 22 5.87 14.69 3.86
CA ALA A 22 6.40 13.49 3.22
C ALA A 22 5.64 12.20 3.61
N ARG A 23 5.25 12.08 4.88
CA ARG A 23 4.50 10.92 5.41
C ARG A 23 3.08 10.85 4.83
N VAL A 24 2.41 11.99 4.67
CA VAL A 24 1.06 12.05 4.07
C VAL A 24 1.12 11.78 2.57
N ARG A 25 2.13 12.29 1.87
CA ARG A 25 2.38 11.94 0.46
C ARG A 25 2.66 10.45 0.27
N ALA A 26 3.43 9.82 1.15
CA ALA A 26 3.68 8.38 1.10
C ALA A 26 2.38 7.60 1.30
N LEU A 27 1.52 8.02 2.23
CA LEU A 27 0.20 7.41 2.39
C LEU A 27 -0.69 7.62 1.16
N ALA A 28 -0.75 8.83 0.62
CA ALA A 28 -1.49 9.11 -0.61
C ALA A 28 -1.03 8.22 -1.77
N TRP A 29 0.29 7.95 -1.87
CA TRP A 29 0.83 7.02 -2.86
C TRP A 29 0.31 5.60 -2.65
N LEU A 30 0.30 5.09 -1.42
CA LEU A 30 -0.23 3.74 -1.13
C LEU A 30 -1.71 3.59 -1.44
N LEU A 31 -2.49 4.68 -1.35
CA LEU A 31 -3.94 4.66 -1.56
C LEU A 31 -4.38 4.95 -3.00
N ASP A 32 -3.54 5.61 -3.82
CA ASP A 32 -3.91 6.06 -5.18
C ASP A 32 -2.95 5.54 -6.26
N ALA A 33 -1.92 4.77 -5.88
CA ALA A 33 -1.08 4.08 -6.86
C ALA A 33 -1.95 3.10 -7.68
N PRO A 34 -1.65 2.92 -8.98
CA PRO A 34 -2.36 1.96 -9.81
C PRO A 34 -2.16 0.55 -9.29
N ASP A 35 -3.20 -0.27 -9.42
CA ASP A 35 -3.09 -1.71 -9.19
C ASP A 35 -2.06 -2.33 -10.15
N LEU A 36 -1.21 -3.20 -9.63
CA LEU A 36 -0.15 -3.84 -10.41
C LEU A 36 -0.70 -4.98 -11.28
N LEU A 37 -1.77 -5.61 -10.84
CA LEU A 37 -2.38 -6.75 -11.50
C LEU A 37 -3.50 -6.27 -12.44
N ASP A 38 -3.58 -6.88 -13.63
CA ASP A 38 -4.70 -6.65 -14.53
C ASP A 38 -5.97 -7.30 -13.94
N VAL A 39 -6.91 -6.47 -13.53
CA VAL A 39 -8.21 -6.89 -12.98
C VAL A 39 -9.06 -7.68 -13.98
N HIS A 40 -8.78 -7.56 -15.28
CA HIS A 40 -9.49 -8.27 -16.33
C HIS A 40 -8.84 -9.61 -16.72
N ASP A 41 -7.69 -9.96 -16.14
CA ASP A 41 -7.07 -11.26 -16.44
C ASP A 41 -7.93 -12.40 -15.85
N PRO A 42 -8.35 -13.38 -16.67
CA PRO A 42 -9.26 -14.44 -16.27
C PRO A 42 -8.71 -15.34 -15.16
N HIS A 43 -7.39 -15.41 -14.96
CA HIS A 43 -6.78 -16.25 -13.92
C HIS A 43 -7.12 -15.78 -12.50
N TRP A 44 -7.49 -14.51 -12.33
CA TRP A 44 -7.86 -13.98 -11.02
C TRP A 44 -9.32 -14.26 -10.64
N GLU A 45 -10.16 -14.66 -11.61
CA GLU A 45 -11.59 -14.92 -11.40
C GLU A 45 -12.31 -13.75 -10.69
N ALA A 46 -11.93 -12.51 -11.00
CA ALA A 46 -12.41 -11.29 -10.34
C ALA A 46 -12.20 -11.24 -8.80
N ARG A 47 -11.20 -11.96 -8.27
CA ARG A 47 -10.87 -12.03 -6.84
C ARG A 47 -9.63 -11.23 -6.45
N ILE A 48 -9.31 -10.17 -7.20
CA ILE A 48 -8.22 -9.26 -6.83
C ILE A 48 -8.73 -8.31 -5.76
N ALA A 49 -8.11 -8.35 -4.58
CA ALA A 49 -8.37 -7.38 -3.53
C ALA A 49 -7.94 -5.98 -4.00
N THR A 50 -8.81 -4.99 -3.77
CA THR A 50 -8.53 -3.59 -4.10
C THR A 50 -9.02 -2.70 -2.96
N LEU A 51 -8.33 -1.58 -2.74
CA LEU A 51 -8.82 -0.52 -1.85
C LEU A 51 -9.99 0.26 -2.49
N GLY A 52 -10.27 0.00 -3.76
CA GLY A 52 -11.22 0.76 -4.57
C GLY A 52 -10.62 2.08 -5.05
N PRO A 53 -11.38 2.82 -5.88
CA PRO A 53 -10.93 4.10 -6.39
C PRO A 53 -10.80 5.13 -5.26
N MET A 54 -9.82 6.01 -5.38
CA MET A 54 -9.68 7.17 -4.48
C MET A 54 -10.96 8.03 -4.51
N THR A 55 -11.65 8.11 -3.37
CA THR A 55 -12.88 8.89 -3.21
C THR A 55 -12.58 10.36 -2.86
N PRO A 56 -13.53 11.29 -3.13
CA PRO A 56 -13.41 12.67 -2.68
C PRO A 56 -13.27 12.82 -1.16
N GLU A 57 -13.90 11.92 -0.39
CA GLU A 57 -13.85 11.91 1.07
C GLU A 57 -12.44 11.56 1.55
N THR A 58 -11.84 10.50 1.00
CA THR A 58 -10.46 10.10 1.33
C THR A 58 -9.46 11.17 0.90
N ALA A 59 -9.66 11.80 -0.26
CA ALA A 59 -8.82 12.91 -0.70
C ALA A 59 -8.91 14.13 0.23
N SER A 60 -10.12 14.47 0.69
CA SER A 60 -10.33 15.56 1.65
C SER A 60 -9.72 15.24 3.02
N TRP A 61 -9.82 13.98 3.45
CA TRP A 61 -9.18 13.50 4.68
C TRP A 61 -7.65 13.58 4.59
N LEU A 62 -7.04 13.19 3.46
CA LEU A 62 -5.60 13.35 3.23
C LEU A 62 -5.16 14.82 3.29
N ALA A 63 -5.95 15.74 2.72
CA ALA A 63 -5.66 17.17 2.78
C ALA A 63 -5.73 17.72 4.23
N ALA A 64 -6.74 17.30 5.00
CA ALA A 64 -6.85 17.65 6.41
C ALA A 64 -5.69 17.07 7.24
N LEU A 65 -5.27 15.84 6.93
CA LEU A 65 -4.12 15.19 7.57
C LEU A 65 -2.79 15.86 7.22
N ASP A 66 -2.64 16.42 6.01
CA ASP A 66 -1.46 17.19 5.63
C ASP A 66 -1.35 18.51 6.39
N ALA A 67 -2.50 19.16 6.63
CA ALA A 67 -2.61 20.38 7.42
C ALA A 67 -2.27 20.13 8.90
N ASP A 68 -2.77 19.02 9.48
CA ASP A 68 -2.44 18.57 10.84
C ASP A 68 -2.00 17.09 10.86
N PRO A 69 -0.68 16.82 10.73
CA PRO A 69 -0.15 15.46 10.69
C PRO A 69 0.06 14.85 12.09
N SER A 70 -0.35 15.53 13.17
CA SER A 70 -0.03 15.14 14.55
C SER A 70 -0.42 13.69 14.87
N ARG A 71 -1.60 13.26 14.43
CA ARG A 71 -2.11 11.88 14.63
C ARG A 71 -1.29 10.84 13.87
N LEU A 72 -0.92 11.13 12.62
CA LEU A 72 -0.06 10.26 11.81
C LEU A 72 1.34 10.17 12.42
N ASP A 73 1.88 11.30 12.88
CA ASP A 73 3.21 11.37 13.47
C ASP A 73 3.27 10.59 14.80
N ALA A 74 2.22 10.68 15.61
CA ALA A 74 2.08 9.89 16.83
C ALA A 74 2.03 8.38 16.53
N ALA A 75 1.26 7.96 15.52
CA ALA A 75 1.13 6.54 15.13
C ALA A 75 2.44 5.94 14.60
N LEU A 76 3.18 6.71 13.80
CA LEU A 76 4.48 6.28 13.26
C LEU A 76 5.60 6.32 14.31
N GLY A 77 5.47 7.20 15.30
CA GLY A 77 6.46 7.46 16.33
C GLY A 77 7.65 8.30 15.84
N THR A 78 8.60 8.47 16.75
CA THR A 78 9.78 9.34 16.56
C THR A 78 10.96 8.64 15.88
N ARG A 79 10.96 7.30 15.87
CA ARG A 79 12.04 6.52 15.25
C ARG A 79 11.91 6.54 13.73
N MET A 80 13.04 6.74 13.06
CA MET A 80 13.11 6.57 11.62
C MET A 80 12.89 5.09 11.27
N ILE A 81 11.94 4.83 10.37
CA ILE A 81 11.65 3.48 9.87
C ILE A 81 12.36 3.36 8.52
N THR A 82 13.44 2.59 8.46
CA THR A 82 14.28 2.43 7.26
C THR A 82 13.84 1.28 6.38
N ARG A 83 13.15 0.28 6.94
CA ARG A 83 12.58 -0.85 6.19
C ARG A 83 11.30 -0.39 5.50
N LEU A 84 11.33 -0.29 4.17
CA LEU A 84 10.20 0.23 3.37
C LEU A 84 8.90 -0.54 3.60
N GLY A 85 8.94 -1.88 3.65
CA GLY A 85 7.75 -2.71 3.92
C GLY A 85 7.09 -2.36 5.25
N LEU A 86 7.87 -2.38 6.34
CA LEU A 86 7.39 -1.99 7.67
C LEU A 86 6.87 -0.55 7.73
N TYR A 87 7.48 0.36 6.96
CA TYR A 87 6.99 1.74 6.88
C TYR A 87 5.62 1.81 6.21
N ALA A 88 5.47 1.13 5.07
CA ALA A 88 4.20 1.07 4.35
C ALA A 88 3.11 0.37 5.16
N GLU A 89 3.43 -0.73 5.84
CA GLU A 89 2.51 -1.41 6.77
C GLU A 89 1.99 -0.46 7.84
N LYS A 90 2.87 0.30 8.50
CA LYS A 90 2.45 1.26 9.53
C LYS A 90 1.57 2.39 8.99
N LEU A 91 1.83 2.85 7.76
CA LEU A 91 0.97 3.83 7.09
C LEU A 91 -0.42 3.24 6.81
N MET A 92 -0.48 2.02 6.30
CA MET A 92 -1.74 1.33 6.02
C MET A 92 -2.50 0.98 7.31
N ALA A 93 -1.82 0.56 8.37
CA ALA A 93 -2.41 0.34 9.70
C ALA A 93 -3.08 1.62 10.21
N PHE A 94 -2.39 2.76 10.13
CA PHE A 94 -2.96 4.05 10.50
C PHE A 94 -4.23 4.36 9.69
N TYR A 95 -4.17 4.19 8.37
CA TYR A 95 -5.33 4.42 7.50
C TYR A 95 -6.51 3.52 7.87
N PHE A 96 -6.32 2.20 7.98
CA PHE A 96 -7.41 1.29 8.32
C PHE A 96 -8.01 1.55 9.70
N ALA A 97 -7.20 1.98 10.67
CA ALA A 97 -7.68 2.38 11.98
C ALA A 97 -8.56 3.65 11.89
N GLU A 98 -8.14 4.63 11.10
CA GLU A 98 -8.90 5.87 10.84
C GLU A 98 -10.20 5.63 10.07
N GLN A 99 -10.24 4.58 9.24
CA GLN A 99 -11.48 4.13 8.61
C GLN A 99 -12.38 3.29 9.53
N GLY A 100 -11.95 3.02 10.76
CA GLY A 100 -12.68 2.16 11.71
C GLY A 100 -12.74 0.68 11.29
N ARG A 101 -11.85 0.25 10.39
CA ARG A 101 -11.82 -1.11 9.85
C ARG A 101 -10.78 -2.01 10.49
N LEU A 102 -9.77 -1.46 11.17
CA LEU A 102 -8.65 -2.27 11.66
C LEU A 102 -9.03 -3.10 12.90
N VAL A 103 -8.98 -4.43 12.78
CA VAL A 103 -9.15 -5.37 13.90
C VAL A 103 -7.80 -5.67 14.54
N ALA A 104 -6.79 -6.02 13.73
CA ALA A 104 -5.42 -6.25 14.18
C ALA A 104 -4.42 -6.02 13.03
N HIS A 105 -3.16 -5.77 13.35
CA HIS A 105 -2.06 -5.77 12.38
C HIS A 105 -0.80 -6.39 12.99
N GLY A 106 0.03 -7.02 12.16
CA GLY A 106 1.25 -7.71 12.60
C GLY A 106 0.98 -8.79 13.66
N LEU A 107 -0.12 -9.53 13.52
CA LEU A 107 -0.56 -10.52 14.49
C LEU A 107 0.20 -11.83 14.29
N GLN A 108 1.10 -12.16 15.21
CA GLN A 108 1.87 -13.40 15.16
C GLN A 108 1.00 -14.62 15.48
N VAL A 109 1.03 -15.61 14.59
CA VAL A 109 0.36 -16.90 14.76
C VAL A 109 1.37 -17.90 15.29
N ARG A 110 1.08 -18.53 16.43
CA ARG A 110 1.99 -19.46 17.11
C ARG A 110 1.33 -20.81 17.38
N ALA A 111 2.00 -21.90 17.03
CA ALA A 111 1.56 -23.26 17.35
C ALA A 111 1.95 -23.67 18.79
N SER A 112 3.03 -23.10 19.29
CA SER A 112 3.48 -23.24 20.69
C SER A 112 4.28 -22.01 21.11
N ARG A 113 4.70 -21.93 22.38
CA ARG A 113 5.36 -20.74 22.95
C ARG A 113 6.56 -20.24 22.11
N ASN A 114 7.31 -21.16 21.50
CA ASN A 114 8.51 -20.86 20.71
C ASN A 114 8.36 -21.20 19.22
N ASP A 115 7.15 -21.50 18.75
CA ASP A 115 6.92 -21.91 17.36
C ASP A 115 5.96 -20.94 16.67
N THR A 116 6.51 -20.02 15.88
CA THR A 116 5.75 -19.04 15.09
C THR A 116 5.52 -19.62 13.71
N VAL A 117 4.25 -19.82 13.37
CA VAL A 117 3.80 -20.43 12.11
C VAL A 117 3.71 -19.37 11.01
N GLY A 118 3.41 -18.13 11.38
CA GLY A 118 3.27 -17.02 10.45
C GLY A 118 2.86 -15.74 11.15
N GLU A 119 2.50 -14.75 10.35
CA GLU A 119 2.04 -13.44 10.79
C GLU A 119 0.89 -13.02 9.87
N PHE A 120 -0.15 -12.40 10.43
CA PHE A 120 -1.16 -11.71 9.65
C PHE A 120 -0.82 -10.23 9.61
N ASP A 121 -0.57 -9.68 8.41
CA ASP A 121 -0.22 -8.28 8.25
C ASP A 121 -1.39 -7.38 8.66
N PHE A 122 -2.59 -7.63 8.12
CA PHE A 122 -3.82 -6.92 8.49
C PHE A 122 -5.02 -7.84 8.62
N LEU A 123 -5.76 -7.67 9.71
CA LEU A 123 -7.10 -8.18 9.89
C LEU A 123 -8.06 -6.98 9.90
N LEU A 124 -8.98 -6.94 8.93
CA LEU A 124 -9.94 -5.87 8.75
C LEU A 124 -11.37 -6.36 9.01
N ASP A 125 -12.18 -5.52 9.64
CA ASP A 125 -13.61 -5.75 9.83
C ASP A 125 -14.31 -5.73 8.46
N ALA A 126 -14.96 -6.85 8.13
CA ALA A 126 -15.76 -7.03 6.92
C ALA A 126 -17.27 -7.08 7.23
N GLY A 127 -17.67 -6.57 8.40
CA GLY A 127 -19.05 -6.54 8.85
C GLY A 127 -19.57 -7.92 9.27
N PRO A 128 -20.85 -8.22 9.03
CA PRO A 128 -21.45 -9.51 9.42
C PRO A 128 -20.76 -10.74 8.82
N ASP A 129 -20.05 -10.53 7.71
CA ASP A 129 -19.36 -11.59 6.96
C ASP A 129 -17.99 -11.96 7.59
N GLY A 130 -17.56 -11.24 8.62
CA GLY A 130 -16.41 -11.60 9.47
C GLY A 130 -15.21 -10.68 9.32
N VAL A 131 -14.02 -11.26 9.15
CA VAL A 131 -12.75 -10.54 9.09
C VAL A 131 -12.06 -10.85 7.76
N GLU A 132 -11.68 -9.80 7.04
CA GLU A 132 -10.83 -9.89 5.87
C GLU A 132 -9.36 -9.88 6.30
N HIS A 133 -8.59 -10.83 5.76
CA HIS A 133 -7.15 -10.89 5.97
C HIS A 133 -6.44 -10.38 4.70
N ILE A 134 -5.63 -9.33 4.86
CA ILE A 134 -4.79 -8.78 3.78
C ILE A 134 -3.33 -9.06 4.12
N GLU A 135 -2.65 -9.70 3.17
CA GLU A 135 -1.19 -9.87 3.14
C GLU A 135 -0.55 -8.72 2.35
N PHE A 136 0.45 -8.07 2.92
CA PHE A 136 1.09 -6.90 2.36
C PHE A 136 2.44 -7.28 1.71
N ALA A 137 2.38 -7.76 0.48
CA ALA A 137 3.56 -8.15 -0.27
C ALA A 137 3.91 -7.16 -1.38
N THR A 138 5.20 -6.85 -1.52
CA THR A 138 5.74 -6.31 -2.78
C THR A 138 6.99 -7.11 -3.13
N LYS A 139 6.93 -7.87 -4.23
CA LYS A 139 8.08 -8.64 -4.75
C LYS A 139 8.36 -8.20 -6.18
N PHE A 140 9.53 -7.61 -6.41
CA PHE A 140 10.02 -7.31 -7.74
C PHE A 140 11.10 -8.32 -8.10
N TYR A 141 10.92 -9.02 -9.21
CA TYR A 141 11.97 -9.82 -9.82
C TYR A 141 12.45 -9.06 -11.06
N LEU A 142 13.70 -8.61 -11.04
CA LEU A 142 14.35 -8.06 -12.23
C LEU A 142 14.79 -9.24 -13.10
N LEU A 143 14.17 -9.40 -14.27
CA LEU A 143 14.69 -10.27 -15.31
C LEU A 143 15.86 -9.57 -15.97
N GLN A 144 17.08 -10.05 -15.72
CA GLN A 144 18.23 -9.70 -16.54
C GLN A 144 18.18 -10.60 -17.78
N GLY A 145 17.82 -10.01 -18.93
CA GLY A 145 17.91 -10.72 -20.20
C GLY A 145 19.36 -11.11 -20.48
N ASP A 146 19.57 -12.35 -20.94
CA ASP A 146 20.88 -12.80 -21.40
C ASP A 146 21.32 -11.88 -22.54
N GLN A 147 22.40 -11.11 -22.32
CA GLN A 147 23.06 -10.39 -23.39
C GLN A 147 23.69 -11.47 -24.27
N GLY A 148 23.00 -11.86 -25.34
CA GLY A 148 23.52 -12.83 -26.28
C GLY A 148 24.95 -12.47 -26.68
N GLU A 149 25.89 -13.35 -26.34
CA GLU A 149 27.26 -13.29 -26.82
C GLU A 149 27.25 -13.40 -28.35
N ASN A 150 27.12 -12.27 -29.05
CA ASN A 150 27.70 -12.13 -30.37
C ASN A 150 29.20 -11.89 -30.19
N ALA A 151 29.91 -12.96 -29.84
CA ALA A 151 31.33 -13.08 -30.05
C ALA A 151 31.57 -14.45 -30.65
N HIS A 152 31.66 -14.52 -31.98
CA HIS A 152 32.71 -15.24 -32.71
C HIS A 152 32.48 -15.19 -34.22
N ALA A 153 33.53 -14.69 -34.91
CA ALA A 153 33.89 -14.76 -36.32
C ALA A 153 33.18 -13.83 -37.32
#